data_AF-A0A480AKI0-F1
#
_entry.id   AF-A0A480AKI0-F1
#
_cell.length_a   1.000
_cell.length_b   1.000
_cell.length_c   1.000
_cell.angle_alpha   90.00
_cell.angle_beta   90.00
_cell.angle_gamma   90.00
#
_symmetry.space_group_name_H-M   'P 1'
#
loop_
_entity.id
_entity.type
_entity.pdbx_description
1 polymer ?
#
loop_
_entity_poly.entity_id
_entity_poly.type
_entity_poly.pdbx_seq_one_letter_code
_entity_poly.pdbx_strand_id
1 'polypeptide(L)'
;MPRVLIPSAEQLVAAWQRCKRRTWPATFDAAMADPLYSRLVNMTALQTMLRDARAAKRAQLQAAQPSPHRTPWPPRRPSATTSPLPSPPDRKRLAAGDTDDDD
;
A
#
# COMPACT_ATOMS: atom_id res chain seq x y z
N MET A 1 17.19 0.85 22.45
CA MET A 1 16.59 -0.46 22.81
C MET A 1 15.48 -0.77 21.82
N PRO A 2 15.60 -1.81 20.97
CA PRO A 2 14.50 -2.20 20.08
C PRO A 2 13.30 -2.64 20.92
N ARG A 3 12.14 -2.02 20.68
CA ARG A 3 10.90 -2.39 21.37
C ARG A 3 10.43 -3.71 20.79
N VAL A 4 10.52 -4.79 21.57
CA VAL A 4 10.01 -6.10 21.17
C VAL A 4 8.49 -6.00 21.07
N LEU A 5 7.95 -6.18 19.88
CA LEU A 5 6.51 -6.26 19.65
C LEU A 5 6.06 -7.66 20.04
N ILE A 6 5.38 -7.76 21.18
CA ILE A 6 4.80 -9.01 21.67
C ILE A 6 3.30 -8.97 21.37
N PRO A 7 2.75 -9.86 20.52
CA PRO A 7 1.32 -9.92 20.26
C PRO A 7 0.53 -10.26 21.53
N SER A 8 -0.63 -9.62 21.72
CA SER A 8 -1.54 -10.00 22.80
C SER A 8 -2.21 -11.35 22.51
N ALA A 9 -2.75 -12.01 23.54
CA ALA A 9 -3.48 -13.27 23.37
C ALA A 9 -4.65 -13.13 22.38
N GLU A 10 -5.39 -12.03 22.45
CA GLU A 10 -6.49 -11.73 21.51
C GLU A 10 -6.00 -11.61 20.06
N GLN A 11 -4.85 -10.98 19.85
CA GLN A 11 -4.24 -10.86 18.52
C GLN A 11 -3.78 -12.22 17.99
N LEU A 12 -3.28 -13.11 18.85
CA LEU A 12 -2.93 -14.47 18.47
C LEU A 12 -4.16 -15.30 18.11
N VAL A 13 -5.25 -15.20 18.88
CA VAL A 13 -6.51 -15.89 18.56
C VAL A 13 -7.08 -15.39 17.23
N ALA A 14 -7.10 -14.08 17.01
CA ALA A 14 -7.55 -13.49 15.75
C ALA A 14 -6.66 -13.90 14.56
N ALA A 15 -5.34 -13.96 14.76
CA ALA A 15 -4.40 -14.44 13.76
C ALA A 15 -4.62 -15.92 13.44
N TRP A 16 -4.82 -16.76 14.46
CA TRP A 16 -5.15 -18.17 14.30
C TRP A 16 -6.43 -18.37 13.48
N GLN A 17 -7.50 -17.65 13.81
CA GLN A 17 -8.76 -17.72 13.06
C GLN A 17 -8.57 -17.34 11.57
N ARG A 18 -7.69 -16.38 11.27
CA ARG A 18 -7.41 -15.97 9.89
C ARG A 18 -6.58 -16.98 9.11
N CYS A 19 -5.64 -17.67 9.75
CA CYS A 19 -4.74 -18.61 9.07
C CYS A 19 -5.20 -20.07 9.15
N LYS A 20 -6.18 -20.39 10.02
CA LYS A 20 -6.71 -21.74 10.20
C LYS A 20 -7.22 -22.31 8.88
N ARG A 21 -6.67 -23.46 8.49
CA ARG A 21 -7.12 -24.24 7.33
C ARG A 21 -7.86 -25.48 7.79
N ARG A 22 -8.50 -26.18 6.85
CA ARG A 22 -9.25 -27.42 7.13
C ARG A 22 -8.40 -28.51 7.83
N THR A 23 -7.08 -28.54 7.59
CA THR A 23 -6.14 -29.52 8.18
C THR A 23 -5.51 -29.06 9.50
N TRP A 24 -5.87 -27.87 10.00
CA TRP A 24 -5.28 -27.33 11.22
C TRP A 24 -5.94 -27.94 12.47
N PRO A 25 -5.25 -27.90 13.63
CA PRO A 25 -5.85 -28.29 14.89
C PRO A 25 -7.18 -27.57 15.16
N ALA A 26 -8.13 -28.32 15.72
CA ALA A 26 -9.49 -27.83 15.93
C ALA A 26 -9.54 -26.67 16.94
N THR A 27 -8.67 -26.71 17.96
CA THR A 27 -8.60 -25.73 19.05
C THR A 27 -7.35 -24.85 18.95
N PHE A 28 -7.44 -23.67 19.54
CA PHE A 28 -6.32 -22.73 19.61
C PHE A 28 -5.16 -23.32 20.42
N ASP A 29 -5.45 -23.92 21.57
CA ASP A 29 -4.43 -24.49 22.45
C ASP A 29 -3.64 -25.62 21.77
N ALA A 30 -4.32 -26.48 21.00
CA ALA A 30 -3.64 -27.52 20.24
C ALA A 30 -2.75 -26.95 19.12
N ALA A 31 -3.15 -25.83 18.50
CA ALA A 31 -2.31 -25.14 17.53
C ALA A 31 -1.14 -24.40 18.19
N MET A 32 -1.30 -23.89 19.41
CA MET A 32 -0.22 -23.23 20.15
C MET A 32 0.76 -24.21 20.79
N ALA A 33 0.33 -25.44 21.08
CA ALA A 33 1.20 -26.51 21.57
C ALA A 33 2.20 -27.01 20.52
N ASP A 34 1.89 -26.85 19.23
CA ASP A 34 2.80 -27.20 18.13
C ASP A 34 3.72 -26.01 17.78
N PRO A 35 5.07 -26.19 17.78
CA PRO A 35 6.01 -25.14 17.41
C PRO A 35 5.82 -24.55 16.00
N LEU A 36 5.34 -25.34 15.04
CA LEU A 36 5.16 -24.89 13.66
C LEU A 36 3.93 -23.99 13.54
N TYR A 37 2.79 -24.43 14.06
CA TYR A 37 1.56 -23.66 14.01
C TYR A 37 1.66 -22.40 14.88
N SER A 38 2.21 -22.51 16.10
CA SER A 38 2.43 -21.35 16.97
C SER A 38 3.29 -20.28 16.31
N ARG A 39 4.36 -20.67 15.59
CA ARG A 39 5.23 -19.71 14.89
C ARG A 39 4.51 -19.02 13.73
N LEU A 40 3.69 -19.76 12.98
CA LEU A 40 2.86 -19.19 11.91
C LEU A 40 1.86 -18.18 12.47
N VAL A 41 1.13 -18.53 13.53
CA VAL A 41 0.16 -17.65 14.19
C VAL A 41 0.84 -16.37 14.68
N ASN A 42 2.00 -16.50 15.35
CA ASN A 42 2.78 -15.36 15.82
C ASN A 42 3.22 -14.44 14.67
N MET A 43 3.74 -15.02 13.58
CA MET A 43 4.16 -14.24 12.42
C MET A 43 2.98 -13.49 11.79
N THR A 44 1.81 -14.14 11.64
CA THR A 44 0.60 -13.52 11.11
C THR A 44 0.09 -12.38 12.02
N ALA A 45 0.15 -12.56 13.34
CA ALA A 45 -0.20 -11.52 14.30
C ALA A 45 0.72 -10.30 14.15
N LEU A 46 2.05 -10.51 14.12
CA LEU A 46 3.03 -9.43 13.94
C LEU A 46 2.84 -8.69 12.61
N GLN A 47 2.60 -9.41 11.52
CA GLN A 47 2.35 -8.79 10.21
C GLN A 47 1.10 -7.91 10.23
N THR A 48 0.04 -8.36 10.90
CA THR A 48 -1.20 -7.59 11.07
C THR A 48 -0.92 -6.31 11.86
N MET A 49 -0.25 -6.41 13.02
CA MET A 49 0.11 -5.25 13.84
C MET A 49 0.94 -4.22 13.07
N LEU A 50 1.93 -4.69 12.30
CA LEU A 50 2.77 -3.82 11.47
C LEU A 50 1.98 -3.14 10.34
N ARG A 51 1.02 -3.85 9.74
CA ARG A 51 0.14 -3.28 8.73
C ARG A 51 -0.75 -2.20 9.32
N ASP A 52 -1.33 -2.45 10.49
CA ASP A 52 -2.23 -1.52 11.16
C ASP A 52 -1.47 -0.28 11.64
N ALA A 53 -0.26 -0.44 12.18
CA ALA A 53 0.62 0.67 12.53
C ALA A 53 0.98 1.55 11.31
N ARG A 54 1.26 0.93 10.16
CA ARG A 54 1.52 1.66 8.90
C ARG A 54 0.28 2.38 8.40
N ALA A 55 -0.90 1.77 8.49
CA ALA A 55 -2.16 2.38 8.11
C ALA A 55 -2.48 3.60 9.01
N ALA A 56 -2.32 3.46 10.32
CA ALA A 56 -2.48 4.55 11.28
C ALA A 56 -1.52 5.71 10.99
N LYS A 57 -0.25 5.43 10.73
CA LYS A 57 0.73 6.46 10.35
C LYS A 57 0.35 7.18 9.05
N ARG A 58 -0.14 6.45 8.04
CA ARG A 58 -0.62 7.05 6.78
C ARG A 58 -1.83 7.94 7.01
N ALA A 59 -2.80 7.50 7.81
CA ALA A 59 -3.99 8.29 8.15
C ALA A 59 -3.61 9.59 8.89
N GLN A 60 -2.67 9.54 9.82
CA GLN A 60 -2.15 10.73 10.52
C GLN A 60 -1.50 11.72 9.54
N LEU A 61 -0.68 11.25 8.60
CA LEU A 61 -0.04 12.11 7.60
C LEU A 61 -1.06 12.75 6.64
N GLN A 62 -2.13 12.03 6.28
CA GLN A 62 -3.21 12.58 5.45
C GLN A 62 -4.04 13.62 6.20
N ALA A 63 -4.33 13.41 7.49
CA ALA A 63 -5.05 14.37 8.30
C ALA A 63 -4.23 15.65 8.59
N ALA A 64 -2.91 15.55 8.60
CA ALA A 64 -2.00 16.69 8.78
C ALA A 64 -1.73 17.47 7.47
N GLN A 65 -2.13 16.95 6.31
CA GLN A 65 -2.05 17.68 5.06
C GLN A 65 -3.21 18.68 4.99
N PRO A 66 -2.95 20.00 4.79
CA PRO A 66 -4.01 20.95 4.55
C PRO A 66 -4.77 20.50 3.30
N SER A 67 -6.10 20.44 3.40
CA SER A 67 -6.98 20.07 2.30
C SER A 67 -6.53 20.83 1.04
N PRO A 68 -6.23 20.14 -0.09
CA PRO A 68 -5.92 20.85 -1.31
C PRO A 68 -7.15 21.69 -1.61
N HIS A 69 -7.01 23.01 -1.54
CA HIS A 69 -8.05 23.93 -1.98
C HIS A 69 -8.43 23.47 -3.38
N ARG A 70 -9.65 22.93 -3.53
CA ARG A 70 -10.24 22.66 -4.83
C ARG A 70 -10.27 24.00 -5.55
N THR A 71 -9.30 24.24 -6.41
CA THR A 71 -9.35 25.36 -7.34
C THR A 71 -10.63 25.16 -8.16
N PRO A 72 -11.60 26.09 -8.09
CA PRO A 72 -12.80 25.98 -8.91
C PRO A 72 -12.36 25.97 -10.37
N TRP A 73 -12.73 24.90 -11.06
CA TRP A 73 -12.46 24.75 -12.49
C TRP A 73 -13.07 25.96 -13.21
N PRO A 74 -12.32 26.69 -14.06
CA PRO A 74 -12.91 27.79 -14.81
C PRO A 74 -14.00 27.23 -15.74
N PRO A 75 -15.16 27.90 -15.90
CA PRO A 75 -16.23 27.41 -16.75
C PRO A 75 -15.72 27.23 -18.17
N ARG A 76 -15.93 26.03 -18.73
CA ARG A 76 -15.66 25.71 -20.14
C ARG A 76 -16.39 26.74 -21.02
N ARG A 77 -15.65 27.62 -21.69
CA ARG A 77 -16.19 28.37 -22.83
C ARG A 77 -16.55 27.38 -23.94
N PRO A 78 -17.72 27.51 -24.60
CA PRO A 78 -17.99 26.74 -25.81
C PRO A 78 -17.07 27.26 -26.91
N SER A 79 -16.06 26.48 -27.28
CA SER A 79 -15.23 26.77 -28.44
C SER A 79 -16.00 26.33 -29.68
N ALA A 80 -16.58 27.30 -30.38
CA ALA A 80 -16.93 27.12 -31.78
C ALA A 80 -15.65 26.92 -32.61
N THR A 81 -15.82 26.28 -33.76
CA THR A 81 -14.84 26.10 -34.85
C THR A 81 -13.97 24.85 -34.76
N THR A 82 -14.49 23.82 -35.43
CA THR A 82 -13.77 22.67 -35.96
C THR A 82 -12.56 23.13 -36.79
N SER A 83 -11.35 22.78 -36.36
CA SER A 83 -10.18 22.74 -37.23
C SER A 83 -9.64 21.31 -37.27
N PRO A 84 -9.27 20.79 -38.46
CA PRO A 84 -8.78 19.43 -38.59
C PRO A 84 -7.39 19.28 -37.97
N LEU A 85 -7.23 18.18 -37.24
CA LEU A 85 -6.06 17.78 -36.46
C LEU A 85 -4.86 17.44 -37.38
N PRO A 86 -3.65 18.01 -37.20
CA PRO A 86 -2.46 17.47 -37.83
C PRO A 86 -1.98 16.21 -37.07
N SER A 87 -1.71 15.14 -37.83
CA SER A 87 -1.23 13.85 -37.34
C SER A 87 0.02 13.97 -36.44
N PRO A 88 0.15 13.15 -35.38
CA PRO A 88 1.32 13.20 -34.51
C PRO A 88 2.59 12.68 -35.21
N PRO A 89 3.77 13.26 -34.92
CA PRO A 89 5.03 12.77 -35.46
C PRO A 89 5.46 11.44 -34.84
N ASP A 90 6.04 10.57 -35.67
CA ASP A 90 6.54 9.24 -35.35
C ASP A 90 7.63 9.28 -34.26
N ARG A 91 7.42 8.53 -33.17
CA ARG A 91 8.24 8.52 -31.94
C ARG A 91 9.64 7.91 -32.10
N LYS A 92 10.01 7.43 -33.28
CA LYS A 92 11.21 6.60 -33.48
C LYS A 92 12.52 7.35 -33.80
N ARG A 93 12.55 8.69 -33.80
CA ARG A 93 13.75 9.48 -34.17
C ARG A 93 14.46 10.28 -33.08
N LEU A 94 14.06 10.16 -31.81
CA LEU A 94 14.69 10.91 -30.70
C LEU A 94 15.87 10.19 -30.01
N ALA A 95 16.34 9.05 -30.53
CA ALA A 95 17.42 8.28 -29.91
C ALA A 95 18.81 8.53 -30.53
N ALA A 96 19.00 9.61 -31.28
CA ALA A 96 20.30 9.93 -31.87
C ALA A 96 20.58 11.42 -31.83
N GLY A 97 21.47 11.81 -30.90
CA GLY A 97 22.20 13.08 -30.93
C GLY A 97 21.60 14.17 -30.06
N ASP A 98 22.13 14.33 -28.85
CA ASP A 98 22.82 15.57 -28.47
C ASP A 98 23.61 15.33 -27.18
N THR A 99 24.93 15.24 -27.28
CA THR A 99 25.85 15.41 -26.15
C THR A 99 26.93 16.31 -26.69
N ASP A 100 26.62 17.59 -26.69
CA ASP A 100 27.59 18.67 -26.84
C ASP A 100 27.99 19.04 -25.41
N ASP A 101 29.19 18.63 -25.01
CA ASP A 101 29.86 19.07 -23.79
C ASP A 101 31.13 19.79 -24.28
N ASP A 102 31.08 21.12 -24.23
CA ASP A 102 32.16 22.05 -24.54
C ASP A 102 32.37 22.87 -23.24
N ASP A 103 33.33 22.45 -22.40
CA ASP A 103 34.34 23.26 -21.67
C ASP A 103 35.36 22.37 -20.93
#